data_AF-A0A3D5CYR2-F1
#
_entry.id   AF-A0A3D5CYR2-F1
#
_cell.length_a   1.000
_cell.length_b   1.000
_cell.length_c   1.000
_cell.angle_alpha   90.00
_cell.angle_beta   90.00
_cell.angle_gamma   90.00
#
_symmetry.space_group_name_H-M   'P 1'
#
loop_
_entity.id
_entity.type
_entity.pdbx_description
1 polymer ?
#
loop_
_entity_poly.entity_id
_entity_poly.type
_entity_poly.pdbx_seq_one_letter_code
_entity_poly.pdbx_strand_id
1 'polypeptide(L)'
;MLRELELLPVWRARLPAPANLSPVTIAEPVVTLEAAIEATAAPVSAPVVETVPEVLNTEVSLAERLQAPLDASPEVKEPSLPEVVAEPLVQTPWLLYCPHASDAPSQQLLQNILRALQLPLEEVSLYQQPLQLTQVNTRFCVLFGLEQANQFLATNYVEMAAIRGQILTYGDMLVVVTHHPQAMLENPLLKREVWQDMCLLLARHAAVAA
;
A
#
# COMPACT_ATOMS: atom_id res chain seq x y z
N MET A 1 -42.50 2.70 -12.11
CA MET A 1 -41.84 4.01 -11.97
C MET A 1 -40.43 3.78 -11.45
N LEU A 2 -39.44 4.43 -12.10
CA LEU A 2 -38.04 4.66 -11.68
C LEU A 2 -37.12 3.42 -11.66
N ARG A 3 -36.54 3.07 -12.81
CA ARG A 3 -35.21 3.49 -13.32
C ARG A 3 -34.08 2.65 -12.73
N GLU A 4 -33.76 1.59 -13.46
CA GLU A 4 -32.51 0.85 -13.43
C GLU A 4 -31.33 1.84 -13.51
N LEU A 5 -30.53 1.89 -12.45
CA LEU A 5 -29.25 2.57 -12.45
C LEU A 5 -28.23 1.62 -13.09
N GLU A 6 -28.15 1.64 -14.42
CA GLU A 6 -27.08 1.00 -15.19
C GLU A 6 -25.74 1.68 -14.89
N LEU A 7 -25.11 1.33 -13.78
CA LEU A 7 -23.69 1.61 -13.54
C LEU A 7 -22.86 0.66 -14.41
N LEU A 8 -22.64 1.08 -15.66
CA LEU A 8 -21.71 0.42 -16.58
C LEU A 8 -20.31 0.33 -15.94
N PRO A 9 -19.56 -0.76 -16.16
CA PRO A 9 -18.19 -0.87 -15.68
C PRO A 9 -17.28 0.12 -16.44
N VAL A 10 -16.81 1.16 -15.74
CA VAL A 10 -15.99 2.26 -16.28
C VAL A 10 -14.52 1.87 -16.51
N TRP A 11 -14.24 0.61 -16.81
CA TRP A 11 -12.88 0.12 -17.05
C TRP A 11 -12.80 -0.44 -18.46
N ARG A 12 -12.62 0.47 -19.43
CA ARG A 12 -12.19 0.14 -20.79
C ARG A 12 -10.82 0.76 -21.01
N ALA A 13 -9.85 -0.06 -21.40
CA ALA A 13 -8.56 0.43 -21.89
C ALA A 13 -8.82 1.37 -23.08
N ARG A 14 -8.27 2.59 -23.04
CA ARG A 14 -8.34 3.49 -24.19
C ARG A 14 -7.47 2.91 -25.29
N LEU A 15 -8.07 2.52 -26.41
CA LEU A 15 -7.34 2.26 -27.64
C LEU A 15 -6.58 3.53 -28.03
N PRO A 16 -5.34 3.43 -28.55
CA PRO A 16 -4.60 4.61 -29.01
C PRO A 16 -5.40 5.31 -30.13
N ALA A 17 -5.53 6.62 -30.01
CA ALA A 17 -6.30 7.43 -30.94
C ALA A 17 -5.73 7.29 -32.37
N PRO A 18 -6.57 7.16 -33.41
CA PRO A 18 -6.09 7.20 -34.79
C PRO A 18 -5.47 8.57 -35.07
N ALA A 19 -4.19 8.57 -35.43
CA ALA A 19 -3.44 9.73 -35.85
C ALA A 19 -3.94 10.21 -37.21
N ASN A 20 -5.03 10.98 -37.25
CA ASN A 20 -5.37 11.86 -38.37
C ASN A 20 -6.53 12.77 -37.97
N LEU A 21 -6.22 13.93 -37.39
CA LEU A 21 -7.10 15.10 -37.44
C LEU A 21 -6.22 16.32 -37.67
N SER A 22 -6.36 16.87 -38.88
CA SER A 22 -5.77 18.13 -39.32
C SER A 22 -6.07 19.26 -38.32
N PRO A 23 -5.16 20.23 -38.13
CA PRO A 23 -5.37 21.30 -37.18
C PRO A 23 -6.49 22.22 -37.65
N VAL A 24 -7.62 22.17 -36.95
CA VAL A 24 -8.63 23.22 -37.00
C VAL A 24 -8.13 24.36 -36.10
N THR A 25 -7.63 25.40 -36.75
CA THR A 25 -7.39 26.73 -36.18
C THR A 25 -8.70 27.28 -35.62
N ILE A 26 -8.77 27.46 -34.30
CA ILE A 26 -9.73 28.40 -33.71
C ILE A 26 -8.93 29.35 -32.81
N ALA A 27 -9.07 30.62 -33.17
CA ALA A 27 -8.38 31.76 -32.65
C ALA A 27 -8.73 32.08 -31.19
N GLU A 28 -7.80 32.76 -30.55
CA GLU A 28 -7.90 33.43 -29.25
C GLU A 28 -9.10 34.40 -29.20
N PRO A 29 -9.62 34.67 -27.99
CA PRO A 29 -9.31 35.97 -27.36
C PRO A 29 -8.89 35.79 -25.90
N VAL A 30 -7.74 36.32 -25.49
CA VAL A 30 -7.50 37.70 -25.03
C VAL A 30 -8.28 38.06 -23.77
N VAL A 31 -7.51 38.09 -22.65
CA VAL A 31 -7.45 39.11 -21.58
C VAL A 31 -8.77 39.38 -20.82
N THR A 32 -8.83 39.32 -19.49
CA THR A 32 -8.43 40.44 -18.61
C THR A 32 -8.29 39.98 -17.15
N LEU A 33 -7.16 40.32 -16.52
CA LEU A 33 -6.94 40.34 -15.07
C LEU A 33 -7.42 41.68 -14.49
N GLU A 34 -8.22 41.63 -13.42
CA GLU A 34 -8.37 42.70 -12.41
C GLU A 34 -8.42 41.98 -11.04
N ALA A 35 -7.40 42.02 -10.19
CA ALA A 35 -6.90 43.13 -9.38
C ALA A 35 -7.87 43.57 -8.28
N ALA A 36 -7.64 43.09 -7.05
CA ALA A 36 -7.93 43.81 -5.80
C ALA A 36 -7.11 43.21 -4.66
N ILE A 37 -5.93 43.79 -4.46
CA ILE A 37 -5.08 43.64 -3.28
C ILE A 37 -5.46 44.83 -2.40
N GLU A 38 -5.99 44.57 -1.20
CA GLU A 38 -6.22 45.62 -0.22
C GLU A 38 -5.41 45.34 1.04
N ALA A 39 -4.64 46.36 1.42
CA ALA A 39 -3.65 46.39 2.48
C ALA A 39 -4.28 46.85 3.80
N THR A 40 -3.78 46.33 4.93
CA THR A 40 -3.78 46.97 6.27
C THR A 40 -2.95 46.06 7.18
N ALA A 41 -1.67 46.37 7.42
CA ALA A 41 -1.12 47.22 8.48
C ALA A 41 -1.11 46.57 9.88
N ALA A 42 0.10 46.27 10.35
CA ALA A 42 0.49 45.92 11.73
C ALA A 42 0.35 47.14 12.67
N PRO A 43 0.48 47.10 14.03
CA PRO A 43 1.65 46.56 14.75
C PRO A 43 1.45 45.95 16.18
N VAL A 44 2.41 45.09 16.56
CA VAL A 44 3.21 45.04 17.82
C VAL A 44 2.55 45.38 19.17
N SER A 45 2.59 44.44 20.13
CA SER A 45 2.92 44.69 21.55
C SER A 45 3.44 43.42 22.23
N ALA A 46 4.57 43.55 22.93
CA ALA A 46 5.27 42.53 23.72
C ALA A 46 5.05 42.78 25.24
N PRO A 47 5.92 42.36 26.19
CA PRO A 47 5.89 41.10 26.93
C PRO A 47 5.78 41.27 28.47
N VAL A 48 5.41 40.21 29.20
CA VAL A 48 5.53 40.07 30.68
C VAL A 48 5.85 38.59 30.92
N VAL A 49 7.05 38.12 31.29
CA VAL A 49 7.96 38.33 32.44
C VAL A 49 7.43 37.77 33.77
N GLU A 50 8.25 36.85 34.31
CA GLU A 50 8.34 36.35 35.70
C GLU A 50 7.17 35.51 36.24
N THR A 51 7.37 34.33 36.83
CA THR A 51 8.40 33.93 37.81
C THR A 51 8.63 32.40 37.83
N VAL A 52 9.90 32.00 37.90
CA VAL A 52 10.47 30.77 38.52
C VAL A 52 10.74 31.14 40.01
N PRO A 53 10.79 30.28 41.07
CA PRO A 53 11.37 28.91 41.21
C PRO A 53 10.41 27.96 42.02
N GLU A 54 10.70 26.76 42.52
CA GLU A 54 11.90 26.23 43.17
C GLU A 54 11.72 24.71 43.43
N VAL A 55 12.67 23.93 42.91
CA VAL A 55 13.46 22.87 43.56
C VAL A 55 12.81 22.02 44.67
N LEU A 56 12.84 20.69 44.50
CA LEU A 56 13.34 19.77 45.54
C LEU A 56 13.69 18.40 44.94
N ASN A 57 15.00 18.17 44.89
CA ASN A 57 15.66 16.85 44.84
C ASN A 57 15.14 15.92 45.93
N THR A 58 15.40 14.61 45.78
CA THR A 58 15.68 13.56 46.80
C THR A 58 15.08 12.25 46.27
N GLU A 59 15.74 11.11 46.08
CA GLU A 59 17.07 10.61 46.41
C GLU A 59 17.36 9.36 45.56
N VAL A 60 18.64 9.14 45.29
CA VAL A 60 19.22 7.89 44.82
C VAL A 60 19.16 6.87 45.95
N SER A 61 18.82 5.61 45.67
CA SER A 61 19.19 4.49 46.55
C SER A 61 19.52 3.26 45.73
N LEU A 62 20.83 3.11 45.54
CA LEU A 62 21.54 1.89 45.21
C LEU A 62 21.61 1.04 46.49
N ALA A 63 21.16 -0.21 46.46
CA ALA A 63 21.52 -1.19 47.48
C ALA A 63 21.55 -2.59 46.88
N GLU A 64 22.78 -2.99 46.52
CA GLU A 64 23.23 -4.37 46.41
C GLU A 64 22.68 -5.27 47.52
N ARG A 65 22.26 -6.48 47.16
CA ARG A 65 22.35 -7.63 48.06
C ARG A 65 22.99 -8.80 47.31
N LEU A 66 24.01 -9.34 47.97
CA LEU A 66 25.01 -10.29 47.51
C LEU A 66 24.47 -11.71 47.22
N GLN A 67 25.16 -12.35 46.27
CA GLN A 67 25.53 -13.77 46.07
C GLN A 67 24.56 -14.95 46.40
N ALA A 68 24.27 -15.75 45.34
CA ALA A 68 24.61 -17.18 45.07
C ALA A 68 24.44 -18.26 46.19
N PRO A 69 24.13 -19.56 45.91
CA PRO A 69 24.73 -20.35 44.81
C PRO A 69 23.89 -21.47 44.14
N LEU A 70 24.43 -21.93 43.00
CA LEU A 70 24.50 -23.31 42.48
C LEU A 70 23.43 -24.32 42.94
N ASP A 71 22.51 -24.68 42.03
CA ASP A 71 22.14 -26.08 41.92
C ASP A 71 21.93 -26.47 40.46
N ALA A 72 22.57 -27.57 40.11
CA ALA A 72 22.58 -28.14 38.78
C ALA A 72 21.23 -28.83 38.52
N SER A 73 20.61 -28.55 37.38
CA SER A 73 19.61 -29.44 36.81
C SER A 73 19.90 -29.65 35.33
N PRO A 74 19.77 -30.90 34.87
CA PRO A 74 20.53 -31.42 33.75
C PRO A 74 20.04 -30.84 32.43
N GLU A 75 21.01 -30.60 31.57
CA GLU A 75 20.88 -30.35 30.14
C GLU A 75 20.08 -31.49 29.51
N VAL A 76 18.76 -31.30 29.37
CA VAL A 76 17.90 -32.17 28.56
C VAL A 76 18.20 -31.79 27.12
N LYS A 77 19.11 -32.56 26.54
CA LYS A 77 19.32 -32.65 25.12
C LYS A 77 18.17 -33.48 24.52
N GLU A 78 17.68 -32.98 23.38
CA GLU A 78 16.80 -33.59 22.37
C GLU A 78 15.27 -33.47 22.50
N PRO A 79 14.55 -33.38 21.36
CA PRO A 79 15.02 -33.43 19.97
C PRO A 79 14.81 -32.10 19.22
N SER A 80 15.76 -31.77 18.35
CA SER A 80 15.53 -30.86 17.23
C SER A 80 14.34 -31.39 16.44
N LEU A 81 13.21 -30.70 16.53
CA LEU A 81 12.08 -30.90 15.62
C LEU A 81 12.63 -30.90 14.19
N PRO A 82 12.17 -31.79 13.30
CA PRO A 82 12.47 -31.60 11.89
C PRO A 82 12.04 -30.18 11.55
N GLU A 83 12.94 -29.39 10.95
CA GLU A 83 12.54 -28.16 10.27
C GLU A 83 11.45 -28.59 9.29
N VAL A 84 10.19 -28.41 9.70
CA VAL A 84 9.05 -28.46 8.80
C VAL A 84 9.30 -27.27 7.90
N VAL A 85 10.02 -27.51 6.82
CA VAL A 85 10.13 -26.58 5.71
C VAL A 85 8.69 -26.41 5.26
N ALA A 86 8.04 -25.37 5.77
CA ALA A 86 6.63 -25.12 5.55
C ALA A 86 6.43 -25.04 4.04
N GLU A 87 5.73 -26.03 3.49
CA GLU A 87 5.49 -26.06 2.05
C GLU A 87 4.82 -24.74 1.64
N PRO A 88 5.30 -24.08 0.56
CA PRO A 88 4.77 -22.80 0.16
C PRO A 88 3.28 -22.96 -0.17
N LEU A 89 2.45 -22.18 0.53
CA LEU A 89 0.98 -22.19 0.39
C LEU A 89 0.53 -21.68 -0.98
N VAL A 90 1.36 -20.85 -1.63
CA VAL A 90 1.11 -20.27 -2.95
C VAL A 90 2.34 -20.47 -3.83
N GLN A 91 2.16 -21.07 -5.00
CA GLN A 91 3.22 -21.38 -5.97
C GLN A 91 2.93 -20.84 -7.39
N THR A 92 1.93 -19.98 -7.51
CA THR A 92 1.55 -19.38 -8.79
C THR A 92 2.47 -18.19 -9.13
N PRO A 93 2.72 -17.90 -10.42
CA PRO A 93 3.62 -16.82 -10.81
C PRO A 93 3.07 -15.42 -10.46
N TRP A 94 1.75 -15.27 -10.35
CA TRP A 94 1.08 -14.04 -9.94
C TRP A 94 0.24 -14.24 -8.67
N LEU A 95 0.53 -13.43 -7.65
CA LEU A 95 -0.27 -13.35 -6.43
C LEU A 95 -0.92 -11.96 -6.30
N LEU A 96 -2.23 -11.93 -6.15
CA LEU A 96 -2.97 -10.75 -5.69
C LEU A 96 -3.37 -11.00 -4.24
N TYR A 97 -2.83 -10.21 -3.33
CA TYR A 97 -3.05 -10.32 -1.90
C TYR A 97 -3.96 -9.20 -1.40
N CYS A 98 -5.18 -9.56 -1.03
CA CYS A 98 -6.18 -8.62 -0.53
C CYS A 98 -6.95 -9.24 0.63
N PRO A 99 -6.39 -9.27 1.84
CA PRO A 99 -7.09 -9.80 3.00
C PRO A 99 -8.28 -8.88 3.36
N HIS A 100 -9.31 -9.46 3.97
CA HIS A 100 -10.49 -8.72 4.47
C HIS A 100 -11.39 -8.04 3.42
N ALA A 101 -11.30 -8.38 2.13
CA ALA A 101 -12.26 -7.93 1.11
C ALA A 101 -13.58 -8.73 1.15
N SER A 102 -14.19 -8.92 2.32
CA SER A 102 -15.35 -9.82 2.50
C SER A 102 -16.69 -9.25 2.02
N ASP A 103 -16.77 -7.96 1.76
CA ASP A 103 -17.99 -7.31 1.27
C ASP A 103 -18.21 -7.54 -0.24
N ALA A 104 -19.48 -7.73 -0.62
CA ALA A 104 -19.87 -7.97 -2.00
C ALA A 104 -19.34 -6.92 -3.02
N PRO A 105 -19.38 -5.59 -2.75
CA PRO A 105 -18.89 -4.61 -3.70
C PRO A 105 -17.36 -4.65 -3.86
N SER A 106 -16.58 -4.90 -2.80
CA SER A 106 -15.12 -5.07 -2.91
C SER A 106 -14.76 -6.31 -3.70
N GLN A 107 -15.46 -7.43 -3.47
CA GLN A 107 -15.27 -8.65 -4.25
C GLN A 107 -15.58 -8.43 -5.74
N GLN A 108 -16.66 -7.71 -6.05
CA GLN A 108 -17.01 -7.38 -7.43
C GLN A 108 -15.95 -6.48 -8.06
N LEU A 109 -15.41 -5.51 -7.31
CA LEU A 109 -14.33 -4.65 -7.79
C LEU A 109 -13.05 -5.45 -8.08
N LEU A 110 -12.65 -6.35 -7.19
CA LEU A 110 -11.48 -7.23 -7.40
C LEU A 110 -11.65 -8.12 -8.63
N GLN A 111 -12.83 -8.73 -8.80
CA GLN A 111 -13.14 -9.52 -10.00
C GLN A 111 -13.07 -8.69 -11.29
N ASN A 112 -13.52 -7.43 -11.24
CA ASN A 112 -13.41 -6.52 -12.37
C ASN A 112 -11.96 -6.15 -12.67
N ILE A 113 -11.13 -5.94 -11.64
CA ILE A 113 -9.69 -5.70 -11.79
C ILE A 113 -9.02 -6.91 -12.44
N LEU A 114 -9.25 -8.12 -11.92
CA LEU A 114 -8.72 -9.36 -12.50
C LEU A 114 -9.11 -9.52 -13.98
N ARG A 115 -10.38 -9.28 -14.32
CA ARG A 115 -10.86 -9.33 -15.70
C ARG A 115 -10.19 -8.27 -16.59
N ALA A 116 -9.93 -7.09 -16.05
CA ALA A 116 -9.29 -5.98 -16.77
C ALA A 116 -7.78 -6.18 -16.99
N LEU A 117 -7.11 -6.91 -16.10
CA LEU A 117 -5.69 -7.25 -16.25
C LEU A 117 -5.42 -8.22 -17.40
N GLN A 118 -6.44 -8.97 -17.86
CA GLN A 118 -6.35 -9.96 -18.95
C GLN A 118 -5.23 -10.99 -18.75
N LEU A 119 -4.88 -11.28 -17.50
CA LEU A 119 -3.92 -12.34 -17.16
C LEU A 119 -4.60 -13.72 -17.27
N PRO A 120 -3.86 -14.77 -17.67
CA PRO A 120 -4.40 -16.13 -17.69
C PRO A 120 -4.76 -16.56 -16.27
N LEU A 121 -6.02 -16.97 -16.05
CA LEU A 121 -6.53 -17.29 -14.71
C LEU A 121 -5.79 -18.47 -14.04
N GLU A 122 -5.14 -19.33 -14.83
CA GLU A 122 -4.35 -20.47 -14.34
C GLU A 122 -3.06 -20.01 -13.64
N GLU A 123 -2.58 -18.81 -13.96
CA GLU A 123 -1.31 -18.26 -13.45
C GLU A 123 -1.51 -17.29 -12.28
N VAL A 124 -2.76 -16.89 -12.01
CA VAL A 124 -3.10 -15.86 -11.04
C VAL A 124 -3.82 -16.45 -9.84
N SER A 125 -3.30 -16.21 -8.64
CA SER A 125 -3.98 -16.53 -7.39
C SER A 125 -4.42 -15.28 -6.66
N LEU A 126 -5.71 -15.21 -6.31
CA LEU A 126 -6.24 -14.21 -5.39
C LEU A 126 -6.29 -14.82 -3.98
N TYR A 127 -5.55 -14.24 -3.05
CA TYR A 127 -5.51 -14.69 -1.66
C TYR A 127 -6.08 -13.62 -0.73
N GLN A 128 -7.00 -14.04 0.15
CA GLN A 128 -7.75 -13.14 1.05
C GLN A 128 -7.62 -13.51 2.54
N GLN A 129 -6.83 -14.53 2.85
CA GLN A 129 -6.49 -14.91 4.21
C GLN A 129 -5.14 -14.27 4.60
N PRO A 130 -4.81 -14.12 5.89
CA PRO A 130 -3.50 -13.64 6.29
C PRO A 130 -2.40 -14.57 5.76
N LEU A 131 -1.35 -13.98 5.19
CA LEU A 131 -0.25 -14.70 4.56
C LEU A 131 1.05 -14.00 4.92
N GLN A 132 2.15 -14.74 4.98
CA GLN A 132 3.47 -14.18 5.22
C GLN A 132 4.37 -14.40 4.01
N LEU A 133 5.37 -13.54 3.84
CA LEU A 133 6.35 -13.61 2.77
C LEU A 133 7.02 -15.00 2.62
N THR A 134 7.28 -15.69 3.73
CA THR A 134 7.92 -17.02 3.74
C THR A 134 7.04 -18.14 3.20
N GLN A 135 5.73 -17.94 3.13
CA GLN A 135 4.74 -18.93 2.69
C GLN A 135 4.42 -18.79 1.18
N VAL A 136 5.06 -17.85 0.50
CA VAL A 136 4.76 -17.49 -0.88
C VAL A 136 5.96 -17.74 -1.77
N ASN A 137 5.74 -18.51 -2.83
CA ASN A 137 6.67 -18.65 -3.94
C ASN A 137 6.01 -18.11 -5.21
N THR A 138 6.19 -16.81 -5.47
CA THR A 138 5.61 -16.12 -6.62
C THR A 138 6.62 -15.15 -7.21
N ARG A 139 6.47 -14.81 -8.49
CA ARG A 139 7.36 -13.87 -9.18
C ARG A 139 6.81 -12.46 -9.16
N PHE A 140 5.49 -12.30 -9.20
CA PHE A 140 4.81 -11.03 -9.23
C PHE A 140 3.74 -11.01 -8.14
N CYS A 141 3.82 -10.02 -7.25
CA CYS A 141 2.91 -9.89 -6.13
C CYS A 141 2.33 -8.48 -6.07
N VAL A 142 1.01 -8.41 -5.88
CA VAL A 142 0.28 -7.17 -5.67
C VAL A 142 -0.31 -7.20 -4.27
N LEU A 143 0.09 -6.25 -3.43
CA LEU A 143 -0.43 -6.08 -2.09
C LEU A 143 -1.45 -4.94 -2.07
N PHE A 144 -2.70 -5.26 -1.75
CA PHE A 144 -3.78 -4.28 -1.64
C PHE A 144 -3.88 -3.77 -0.20
N GLY A 145 -3.50 -2.51 0.01
CA GLY A 145 -3.58 -1.82 1.29
C GLY A 145 -2.24 -1.70 2.01
N LEU A 146 -2.06 -0.58 2.73
CA LEU A 146 -0.81 -0.24 3.42
C LEU A 146 -0.57 -1.13 4.64
N GLU A 147 -1.60 -1.31 5.46
CA GLU A 147 -1.55 -2.16 6.65
C GLU A 147 -1.24 -3.60 6.29
N GLN A 148 -1.90 -4.09 5.22
CA GLN A 148 -1.72 -5.44 4.69
C GLN A 148 -0.30 -5.62 4.15
N ALA A 149 0.22 -4.61 3.44
CA ALA A 149 1.60 -4.65 2.96
C ALA A 149 2.61 -4.63 4.11
N ASN A 150 2.40 -3.79 5.13
CA ASN A 150 3.24 -3.73 6.32
C ASN A 150 3.27 -5.06 7.06
N GLN A 151 2.12 -5.72 7.22
CA GLN A 151 2.05 -7.04 7.84
C GLN A 151 2.74 -8.12 7.00
N PHE A 152 2.47 -8.16 5.70
CA PHE A 152 3.04 -9.17 4.79
C PHE A 152 4.56 -9.04 4.64
N LEU A 153 5.07 -7.81 4.55
CA LEU A 153 6.49 -7.50 4.33
C LEU A 153 7.27 -7.27 5.64
N ALA A 154 6.61 -7.32 6.80
CA ALA A 154 7.17 -6.94 8.10
C ALA A 154 7.80 -5.53 8.12
N THR A 155 7.11 -4.55 7.52
CA THR A 155 7.52 -3.14 7.44
C THR A 155 6.58 -2.22 8.22
N ASN A 156 6.95 -0.95 8.38
CA ASN A 156 6.17 0.04 9.15
C ASN A 156 6.02 1.37 8.39
N TYR A 157 5.55 1.32 7.14
CA TYR A 157 5.25 2.54 6.38
C TYR A 157 4.02 3.25 6.96
N VAL A 158 4.12 4.56 7.16
CA VAL A 158 3.04 5.39 7.74
C VAL A 158 2.07 5.88 6.66
N GLU A 159 2.58 6.15 5.46
CA GLU A 159 1.79 6.72 4.36
C GLU A 159 1.91 5.87 3.09
N MET A 160 0.79 5.71 2.38
CA MET A 160 0.76 5.00 1.10
C MET A 160 1.67 5.66 0.06
N ALA A 161 1.79 7.00 0.11
CA ALA A 161 2.61 7.79 -0.82
C ALA A 161 4.10 7.40 -0.80
N ALA A 162 4.61 6.88 0.31
CA ALA A 162 6.02 6.52 0.44
C ALA A 162 6.40 5.26 -0.35
N ILE A 163 5.44 4.36 -0.59
CA ILE A 163 5.70 3.01 -1.12
C ILE A 163 5.05 2.74 -2.48
N ARG A 164 3.92 3.38 -2.77
CA ARG A 164 3.19 3.22 -4.04
C ARG A 164 3.99 3.72 -5.25
N GLY A 165 3.64 3.23 -6.44
CA GLY A 165 4.34 3.59 -7.67
C GLY A 165 5.78 3.08 -7.77
N GLN A 166 6.22 2.22 -6.85
CA GLN A 166 7.54 1.60 -6.84
C GLN A 166 7.41 0.08 -6.92
N ILE A 167 8.44 -0.57 -7.44
CA ILE A 167 8.56 -2.04 -7.44
C ILE A 167 9.58 -2.40 -6.40
N LEU A 168 9.13 -3.11 -5.38
CA LEU A 168 10.00 -3.66 -4.36
C LEU A 168 10.43 -5.05 -4.82
N THR A 169 11.66 -5.43 -4.50
CA THR A 169 12.20 -6.74 -4.86
C THR A 169 12.53 -7.48 -3.58
N TYR A 170 11.94 -8.66 -3.39
CA TYR A 170 12.17 -9.54 -2.26
C TYR A 170 12.60 -10.92 -2.79
N GLY A 171 13.91 -11.17 -2.83
CA GLY A 171 14.46 -12.31 -3.56
C GLY A 171 14.15 -12.19 -5.06
N ASP A 172 13.50 -13.21 -5.62
CA ASP A 172 13.04 -13.22 -7.03
C ASP A 172 11.62 -12.67 -7.21
N MET A 173 10.96 -12.25 -6.12
CA MET A 173 9.60 -11.71 -6.15
C MET A 173 9.61 -10.20 -6.33
N LEU A 174 8.88 -9.72 -7.35
CA LEU A 174 8.58 -8.33 -7.58
C LEU A 174 7.23 -7.98 -6.94
N VAL A 175 7.24 -7.01 -6.04
CA VAL A 175 6.09 -6.61 -5.23
C VAL A 175 5.70 -5.17 -5.55
N VAL A 176 4.41 -4.94 -5.76
CA VAL A 176 3.83 -3.59 -5.84
C VAL A 176 2.75 -3.45 -4.78
N VAL A 177 2.82 -2.35 -4.01
CA VAL A 177 1.82 -1.99 -3.01
C VAL A 177 0.87 -0.96 -3.59
N THR A 178 -0.42 -1.18 -3.41
CA THR A 178 -1.47 -0.31 -3.94
C THR A 178 -2.63 -0.13 -2.95
N HIS A 179 -3.67 0.62 -3.34
CA HIS A 179 -4.81 0.91 -2.46
C HIS A 179 -5.73 -0.30 -2.26
N HIS A 180 -6.31 -0.40 -1.07
CA HIS A 180 -7.30 -1.42 -0.74
C HIS A 180 -8.63 -1.19 -1.53
N PRO A 181 -9.36 -2.24 -1.96
CA PRO A 181 -10.62 -2.10 -2.68
C PRO A 181 -11.68 -1.29 -1.94
N GLN A 182 -11.79 -1.43 -0.61
CA GLN A 182 -12.71 -0.61 0.17
C GLN A 182 -12.41 0.89 0.02
N ALA A 183 -11.14 1.29 0.11
CA ALA A 183 -10.73 2.68 -0.10
C ALA A 183 -11.04 3.17 -1.52
N MET A 184 -10.93 2.29 -2.53
CA MET A 184 -11.31 2.62 -3.93
C MET A 184 -12.82 2.78 -4.13
N LEU A 185 -13.65 2.11 -3.31
CA LEU A 185 -15.10 2.28 -3.32
C LEU A 185 -15.51 3.60 -2.67
N GLU A 186 -14.84 3.97 -1.57
CA GLU A 186 -15.03 5.24 -0.87
C GLU A 186 -14.53 6.43 -1.72
N ASN A 187 -13.38 6.28 -2.38
CA ASN A 187 -12.80 7.28 -3.26
C ASN A 187 -12.47 6.71 -4.65
N PRO A 188 -13.38 6.89 -5.63
CA PRO A 188 -13.19 6.37 -6.99
C PRO A 188 -11.96 6.92 -7.74
N LEU A 189 -11.36 8.04 -7.31
CA LEU A 189 -10.15 8.58 -7.95
C LEU A 189 -8.93 7.66 -7.76
N LEU A 190 -8.92 6.88 -6.67
CA LEU A 190 -7.84 5.93 -6.36
C LEU A 190 -7.75 4.80 -7.39
N LYS A 191 -8.83 4.51 -8.13
CA LYS A 191 -8.85 3.51 -9.21
C LYS A 191 -7.81 3.77 -10.28
N ARG A 192 -7.60 5.04 -10.64
CA ARG A 192 -6.57 5.45 -11.60
C ARG A 192 -5.18 5.14 -11.09
N GLU A 193 -4.98 5.36 -9.79
CA GLU A 193 -3.70 5.13 -9.13
C GLU A 193 -3.38 3.63 -9.07
N VAL A 194 -4.35 2.82 -8.65
CA VAL A 194 -4.21 1.36 -8.65
C VAL A 194 -3.92 0.84 -10.05
N TRP A 195 -4.60 1.35 -11.07
CA TRP A 195 -4.32 0.95 -12.44
C TRP A 195 -2.89 1.31 -12.87
N GLN A 196 -2.39 2.49 -12.49
CA GLN A 196 -1.02 2.89 -12.78
C GLN A 196 0.01 1.95 -12.13
N ASP A 197 -0.22 1.58 -10.86
CA ASP A 197 0.61 0.62 -10.13
C ASP A 197 0.60 -0.76 -10.83
N MET A 198 -0.57 -1.22 -11.30
CA MET A 198 -0.70 -2.49 -12.01
C MET A 198 0.01 -2.46 -13.36
N CYS A 199 -0.15 -1.40 -14.14
CA CYS A 199 0.54 -1.24 -15.42
C CYS A 199 2.06 -1.27 -15.26
N LEU A 200 2.57 -0.71 -14.17
CA LEU A 200 3.99 -0.69 -13.85
C LEU A 200 4.53 -2.10 -13.56
N LEU A 201 3.76 -2.94 -12.87
CA LEU A 201 4.11 -4.35 -12.68
C LEU A 201 4.01 -5.17 -13.97
N LEU A 202 2.94 -4.97 -14.75
CA LEU A 202 2.75 -5.62 -16.06
C LEU A 202 3.87 -5.29 -17.06
N ALA A 203 4.34 -4.04 -17.07
CA ALA A 203 5.46 -3.63 -17.90
C ALA A 203 6.75 -4.37 -17.54
N ARG A 204 6.99 -4.61 -16.24
CA ARG A 204 8.12 -5.46 -15.82
C ARG A 204 7.94 -6.91 -16.19
N HIS A 205 6.75 -7.45 -16.03
CA HIS A 205 6.45 -8.82 -16.45
C HIS A 205 6.77 -9.02 -17.95
N ALA A 206 6.30 -8.11 -18.80
CA ALA A 206 6.61 -8.15 -20.23
C ALA A 206 8.11 -8.08 -20.53
N ALA A 207 8.86 -7.27 -19.77
CA ALA A 207 10.31 -7.15 -19.92
C ALA A 207 11.09 -8.40 -19.47
N VAL A 208 10.54 -9.18 -18.53
CA VAL A 208 11.14 -10.43 -18.04
C VAL A 208 10.75 -11.63 -18.91
N ALA A 209 9.62 -11.55 -19.62
CA ALA A 209 9.14 -12.59 -20.52
C ALA A 209 9.73 -12.51 -21.94
N ALA A 210 10.31 -11.36 -22.32
CA ALA A 210 10.95 -11.10 -23.61
C ALA A 210 12.41 -11.57 -23.64
#